data_AF-A0A087U5N6-F1
#
_entry.id   AF-A0A087U5N6-F1
#
_cell.length_a   1.000
_cell.length_b   1.000
_cell.length_c   1.000
_cell.angle_alpha   90.00
_cell.angle_beta   90.00
_cell.angle_gamma   90.00
#
_symmetry.space_group_name_H-M   'P 1'
#
loop_
_entity.id
_entity.type
_entity.pdbx_description
1 polymer ?
#
loop_
_entity_poly.entity_id
_entity_poly.type
_entity_poly.pdbx_seq_one_letter_code
_entity_poly.pdbx_strand_id
1 'polypeptide(L)'
;MSSRAITIKIGRSKTVVNNFLKFKDNYGKKNTGGRPKALSSSDERRVFQLVSTGKYSTRKLIPTTGLNVCQKRFITQLEGLEGSLIQQND
;
A
#
# COMPACT_ATOMS: atom_id res chain seq x y z
N MET A 1 -31.77 -2.76 -25.88
CA MET A 1 -31.92 -4.00 -25.07
C MET A 1 -32.23 -3.62 -23.63
N SER A 2 -33.10 -4.37 -22.94
CA SER A 2 -33.35 -4.17 -21.50
C SER A 2 -32.17 -4.67 -20.67
N SER A 3 -31.97 -4.13 -19.46
CA SER A 3 -30.94 -4.61 -18.52
C SER A 3 -31.10 -6.09 -18.21
N ARG A 4 -32.35 -6.60 -18.15
CA ARG A 4 -32.66 -8.03 -17.99
C ARG A 4 -32.18 -8.87 -19.18
N ALA A 5 -32.46 -8.43 -20.41
CA ALA A 5 -31.97 -9.12 -21.60
C ALA A 5 -30.44 -9.18 -21.65
N ILE A 6 -29.78 -8.09 -21.22
CA ILE A 6 -28.32 -8.04 -21.10
C ILE A 6 -27.86 -9.08 -20.06
N THR A 7 -28.40 -9.09 -18.85
CA THR A 7 -27.99 -10.07 -17.80
C THR A 7 -28.07 -11.52 -18.26
N ILE A 8 -29.12 -11.89 -18.99
CA ILE A 8 -29.32 -13.24 -19.54
C ILE A 8 -28.27 -13.52 -20.60
N LYS A 9 -28.03 -12.57 -21.52
CA LYS A 9 -27.10 -12.73 -22.63
C LYS A 9 -25.64 -12.88 -22.19
N ILE A 10 -25.20 -12.14 -21.17
CA ILE A 10 -23.82 -12.19 -20.64
C ILE A 10 -23.65 -13.08 -19.40
N GLY A 11 -24.72 -13.64 -18.84
CA GLY A 11 -24.66 -14.52 -17.67
C GLY A 11 -24.13 -13.83 -16.40
N ARG A 12 -24.36 -12.52 -16.25
CA ARG A 12 -23.89 -11.72 -15.10
C ARG A 12 -25.05 -11.17 -14.29
N SER A 13 -24.79 -10.90 -13.00
CA SER A 13 -25.80 -10.37 -12.10
C SER A 13 -26.27 -8.98 -12.53
N LYS A 14 -27.54 -8.68 -12.25
CA LYS A 14 -28.14 -7.36 -12.49
C LYS A 14 -27.31 -6.23 -11.89
N THR A 15 -26.75 -6.44 -10.70
CA THR A 15 -25.91 -5.45 -9.99
C THR A 15 -24.63 -5.14 -10.77
N VAL A 16 -23.94 -6.15 -11.29
CA VAL A 16 -22.72 -5.95 -12.10
C VAL A 16 -23.05 -5.17 -13.37
N VAL A 17 -24.12 -5.55 -14.07
CA VAL A 17 -24.57 -4.85 -15.30
C VAL A 17 -24.93 -3.39 -14.99
N ASN A 18 -25.69 -3.15 -13.92
CA ASN A 18 -26.06 -1.80 -13.52
C ASN A 18 -24.84 -0.95 -13.11
N ASN A 19 -23.89 -1.53 -12.38
CA ASN A 19 -22.66 -0.84 -12.00
C ASN A 19 -21.82 -0.50 -13.24
N PHE A 20 -21.70 -1.43 -14.19
CA PHE A 20 -21.02 -1.17 -15.45
C PHE A 20 -21.70 -0.06 -16.26
N LEU A 21 -23.04 -0.09 -16.39
CA LEU A 21 -23.78 0.94 -17.13
C LEU A 21 -23.72 2.33 -16.46
N LYS A 22 -23.62 2.38 -15.12
CA LYS A 22 -23.50 3.62 -14.36
C LYS A 22 -22.09 4.21 -14.41
N PHE A 23 -21.08 3.37 -14.22
CA PHE A 23 -19.70 3.82 -14.07
C PHE A 23 -18.89 3.76 -15.37
N LYS A 24 -19.37 3.05 -16.41
CA LYS A 24 -18.77 2.89 -17.76
C LYS A 24 -17.26 3.03 -17.77
N ASP A 25 -16.76 4.23 -18.10
CA ASP A 25 -15.35 4.54 -18.26
C ASP A 25 -14.53 4.34 -16.99
N ASN A 26 -15.16 4.37 -15.82
CA ASN A 26 -14.54 4.19 -14.50
C ASN A 26 -14.78 2.81 -13.88
N TYR A 27 -15.55 1.93 -14.53
CA TYR A 27 -15.77 0.59 -14.00
C TYR A 27 -14.46 -0.21 -13.96
N GLY A 28 -14.12 -0.75 -12.79
CA GLY A 28 -12.87 -1.51 -12.59
C GLY A 28 -11.59 -0.67 -12.57
N LYS A 29 -11.64 0.66 -12.71
CA LYS A 29 -10.46 1.52 -12.64
C LYS A 29 -10.03 1.87 -11.21
N LYS A 30 -10.96 1.83 -10.26
CA LYS A 30 -10.67 2.16 -8.86
C LYS A 30 -9.78 1.09 -8.25
N ASN A 31 -8.52 1.44 -7.96
CA ASN A 31 -7.65 0.66 -7.10
C ASN A 31 -7.80 1.17 -5.66
N THR A 32 -8.36 0.36 -4.76
CA THR A 32 -8.49 0.70 -3.32
C THR A 32 -7.13 0.70 -2.62
N GLY A 33 -6.07 0.21 -3.28
CA GLY A 33 -4.77 0.01 -2.69
C GLY A 33 -4.74 -1.23 -1.79
N GLY A 34 -3.56 -1.48 -1.23
CA GLY A 34 -3.34 -2.57 -0.28
C GLY A 34 -3.60 -2.15 1.17
N ARG A 35 -3.27 -3.05 2.09
CA ARG A 35 -3.27 -2.76 3.53
C ARG A 35 -2.30 -1.61 3.84
N PRO A 36 -2.66 -0.69 4.76
CA PRO A 36 -1.74 0.35 5.21
C PRO A 36 -0.41 -0.23 5.71
N LYS A 37 0.64 0.57 5.55
CA LYS A 37 1.98 0.29 6.08
C LYS A 37 1.94 0.14 7.60
N ALA A 38 2.90 -0.59 8.16
CA ALA A 38 3.00 -0.77 9.61
C ALA A 38 3.55 0.47 10.31
N LEU A 39 4.50 1.16 9.66
CA LEU A 39 5.02 2.44 10.12
C LEU A 39 4.21 3.59 9.53
N SER A 40 3.93 4.59 10.35
CA SER A 40 3.45 5.89 9.87
C SER A 40 4.59 6.64 9.17
N SER A 41 4.25 7.68 8.41
CA SER A 41 5.26 8.53 7.75
C SER A 41 6.20 9.23 8.74
N SER A 42 5.70 9.61 9.92
CA SER A 42 6.53 10.18 11.00
C SER A 42 7.50 9.16 11.58
N ASP A 43 7.06 7.91 11.73
CA ASP A 43 7.91 6.83 12.25
C ASP A 43 9.00 6.47 11.24
N GLU A 44 8.65 6.37 9.96
CA GLU A 44 9.62 6.16 8.87
C GLU A 44 10.70 7.27 8.91
N ARG A 45 10.31 8.53 9.06
CA ARG A 45 11.25 9.66 9.14
C ARG A 45 12.16 9.59 10.36
N ARG A 46 11.62 9.26 11.54
CA ARG A 46 12.40 9.12 12.78
C ARG A 46 13.40 7.99 12.67
N VAL A 47 12.97 6.86 12.13
CA VAL A 47 13.83 5.70 11.87
C VAL A 47 14.94 6.08 10.90
N PHE A 48 14.61 6.75 9.80
CA PHE A 48 15.58 7.20 8.80
C PHE A 48 16.66 8.10 9.40
N GLN A 49 16.27 9.06 10.24
CA GLN A 49 17.23 9.92 10.94
C GLN A 49 18.19 9.10 11.80
N LEU A 50 17.68 8.15 12.59
CA LEU A 50 18.52 7.30 13.45
C LEU A 50 19.46 6.40 12.65
N VAL A 51 18.98 5.81 11.55
CA VAL A 51 19.80 5.01 10.63
C VAL A 51 20.91 5.85 10.00
N SER A 52 20.60 7.07 9.54
CA SER A 52 21.58 7.98 8.93
C SER A 52 22.73 8.37 9.86
N THR A 53 22.53 8.32 11.18
CA THR A 53 23.61 8.56 12.15
C THR A 53 24.59 7.39 12.27
N GLY A 54 24.24 6.20 11.78
CA GLY A 54 25.06 4.98 11.90
C GLY A 54 25.20 4.42 13.31
N LYS A 55 24.53 5.00 14.31
CA LYS A 55 24.76 4.67 15.74
C LYS A 55 24.01 3.42 16.23
N TYR A 56 23.01 2.95 15.50
CA TYR A 56 22.09 1.91 15.97
C TYR A 56 21.97 0.75 14.99
N SER A 57 22.10 -0.48 15.51
CA SER A 57 21.72 -1.70 14.79
C SER A 57 20.18 -1.76 14.63
N THR A 58 19.71 -2.41 13.55
CA THR A 58 18.28 -2.61 13.27
C THR A 58 17.48 -3.18 14.44
N ARG A 59 18.07 -4.09 15.24
CA ARG A 59 17.42 -4.64 16.44
C ARG A 59 17.24 -3.59 17.56
N LYS A 60 18.17 -2.63 17.67
CA LYS A 60 18.12 -1.56 18.68
C LYS A 60 17.22 -0.41 18.26
N LEU A 61 16.89 -0.27 16.98
CA LEU A 61 16.05 0.82 16.47
C LEU A 61 14.60 0.73 16.97
N ILE A 62 14.01 -0.47 17.03
CA ILE A 62 12.61 -0.66 17.45
C ILE A 62 12.40 -0.20 18.91
N PRO A 63 13.21 -0.65 19.91
CA PRO A 63 13.13 -0.12 21.27
C PRO A 63 13.40 1.38 21.36
N THR A 64 14.39 1.89 20.60
CA THR A 64 14.80 3.31 20.67
C THR A 64 13.73 4.26 20.12
N THR A 65 12.92 3.78 19.18
CA THR A 65 11.82 4.53 18.56
C THR A 65 10.49 4.32 19.27
N GLY A 66 10.39 3.33 20.16
CA GLY A 66 9.14 2.97 20.84
C GLY A 66 8.11 2.32 19.90
N LEU A 67 8.53 1.81 18.74
CA LEU A 67 7.63 1.25 17.74
C LEU A 67 7.15 -0.14 18.16
N ASN A 68 5.85 -0.37 18.05
CA ASN A 68 5.26 -1.70 18.23
C ASN A 68 5.13 -2.42 16.87
N VAL A 69 6.25 -2.85 16.32
CA VAL A 69 6.32 -3.61 15.06
C VAL A 69 7.27 -4.80 15.20
N CYS A 70 6.96 -5.91 14.51
CA CYS A 70 7.87 -7.05 14.51
C CYS A 70 9.13 -6.77 13.67
N GLN A 71 10.27 -7.32 14.11
CA GLN A 71 11.57 -7.04 13.51
C GLN A 71 11.64 -7.35 12.01
N LYS A 72 11.03 -8.47 11.57
CA LYS A 72 10.98 -8.84 10.15
C LYS A 72 10.28 -7.79 9.30
N ARG A 73 9.13 -7.30 9.78
CA ARG A 73 8.33 -6.29 9.05
C ARG A 73 9.03 -4.94 9.01
N PHE A 74 9.76 -4.61 10.08
CA PHE A 74 10.60 -3.42 10.14
C PHE A 74 11.75 -3.48 9.11
N ILE A 75 12.45 -4.61 9.00
CA ILE A 75 13.53 -4.81 8.01
C ILE A 75 12.98 -4.70 6.59
N THR A 76 11.91 -5.42 6.26
CA THR A 76 11.30 -5.35 4.91
C THR A 76 10.87 -3.92 4.55
N GLN A 77 10.39 -3.15 5.53
CA GLN A 77 9.99 -1.76 5.29
C GLN A 77 11.20 -0.82 5.15
N LEU A 78 12.32 -1.09 5.84
CA LEU A 78 13.59 -0.37 5.68
C LEU A 78 14.25 -0.64 4.32
N GLU A 79 14.34 -1.91 3.91
CA GLU A 79 14.91 -2.30 2.60
C GLU A 79 14.13 -1.64 1.44
N GLY A 80 12.80 -1.56 1.57
CA GLY A 80 11.96 -0.85 0.61
C GLY A 80 12.16 0.68 0.60
N LEU A 81 12.63 1.27 1.71
CA LEU A 81 12.97 2.69 1.78
C LEU A 81 14.36 2.98 1.18
N GLU A 82 15.35 2.13 1.44
CA GLU A 82 16.71 2.27 0.86
C GLU A 82 16.71 2.23 -0.67
N GLY A 83 15.88 1.37 -1.28
CA GLY A 83 15.72 1.32 -2.75
C GLY A 83 15.20 2.63 -3.38
N SER A 84 14.53 3.48 -2.61
CA SER A 84 14.06 4.79 -3.08
C SER A 84 15.08 5.93 -2.95
N LEU A 85 16.19 5.73 -2.22
CA LEU A 85 17.28 6.70 -2.10
C LEU A 85 18.29 6.62 -3.25
N ILE A 86 18.42 5.45 -3.88
CA ILE A 86 19.31 5.27 -5.05
C ILE A 86 18.75 6.06 -6.24
N GLN A 87 17.42 6.16 -6.39
CA GLN A 87 16.78 6.87 -7.50
C GLN A 87 16.73 8.40 -7.37
N GLN A 88 17.17 8.99 -6.26
CA GLN A 88 17.18 10.44 -6.06
C GLN A 88 18.58 11.08 -6.15
N ASN A 89 19.61 10.28 -6.43
CA ASN A 89 21.00 10.75 -6.54
C ASN A 89 21.59 10.55 -7.96
N ASP A 90 20.75 10.24 -8.95
CA ASP A 90 21.10 10.16 -10.38
C ASP A 90 20.52 11.36 -11.15
#